data_AF-A0A849E5D9-F1
#
_entry.id   AF-A0A849E5D9-F1
#
_cell.length_a   1.000
_cell.length_b   1.000
_cell.length_c   1.000
_cell.angle_alpha   90.00
_cell.angle_beta   90.00
_cell.angle_gamma   90.00
#
_symmetry.space_group_name_H-M   'P 1'
#
loop_
_entity.id
_entity.type
_entity.pdbx_description
1 polymer ?
#
loop_
_entity_poly.entity_id
_entity_poly.type
_entity_poly.pdbx_seq_one_letter_code
_entity_poly.pdbx_strand_id
1 'polypeptide(L)'
;MKTPSPGQKDKLMKRVFCLVSIVALLLTVGSPTQAAQAAESKMTSPSVDEAETDTTYEPENALEMGEISGADEYYRLCAVCHGEEGRGDGPMSRMLKTPPPNLTLLAKNNGGHFPFLSVLEMIDGRNMIAVHGSREMPVWGQSLTRDYDRFVARTIELELLLHLNSLQVK
;
A
#
# COMPACT_ATOMS: atom_id res chain seq x y z
N MET A 1 -71.73 -22.54 -11.21
CA MET A 1 -70.51 -21.89 -11.72
C MET A 1 -70.64 -20.39 -11.46
N LYS A 2 -69.79 -19.82 -10.60
CA LYS A 2 -69.92 -18.43 -10.12
C LYS A 2 -68.90 -17.55 -10.87
N THR A 3 -69.36 -16.58 -11.64
CA THR A 3 -68.50 -15.63 -12.33
C THR A 3 -67.88 -14.64 -11.32
N PRO A 4 -66.61 -14.24 -11.50
CA PRO A 4 -65.93 -13.34 -10.56
C PRO A 4 -66.47 -11.91 -10.61
N SER A 5 -66.56 -11.29 -9.42
CA SER A 5 -67.07 -9.94 -9.14
C SER A 5 -66.21 -8.83 -9.79
N PRO A 6 -66.81 -7.71 -10.25
CA PRO A 6 -66.12 -6.64 -10.98
C PRO A 6 -64.83 -6.13 -10.33
N GLY A 7 -64.82 -5.96 -9.00
CA GLY A 7 -63.66 -5.43 -8.26
C GLY A 7 -62.45 -6.37 -8.18
N GLN A 8 -62.61 -7.65 -8.52
CA GLN A 8 -61.51 -8.63 -8.48
C GLN A 8 -60.70 -8.65 -9.78
N LYS A 9 -61.31 -8.24 -10.91
CA LYS A 9 -60.64 -8.07 -12.20
C LYS A 9 -59.74 -6.83 -12.19
N ASP A 10 -60.19 -5.74 -11.56
CA ASP A 10 -59.43 -4.49 -11.46
C ASP A 10 -58.15 -4.64 -10.62
N LYS A 11 -58.21 -5.45 -9.57
CA LYS A 11 -57.06 -5.73 -8.70
C LYS A 11 -56.03 -6.65 -9.37
N LEU A 12 -56.49 -7.56 -10.24
CA LEU A 12 -55.64 -8.43 -11.05
C LEU A 12 -55.01 -7.65 -12.21
N MET A 13 -55.78 -6.80 -12.90
CA MET A 13 -55.29 -5.95 -13.99
C MET A 13 -54.27 -4.91 -13.49
N LYS A 14 -54.45 -4.32 -12.31
CA LYS A 14 -53.46 -3.42 -11.69
C LYS A 14 -52.15 -4.13 -11.32
N ARG A 15 -52.20 -5.40 -10.89
CA ARG A 15 -51.01 -6.20 -10.58
C ARG A 15 -50.25 -6.63 -11.84
N VAL A 16 -50.97 -6.99 -12.90
CA VAL A 16 -50.39 -7.29 -14.22
C VAL A 16 -49.75 -6.04 -14.82
N PHE A 17 -50.41 -4.87 -14.73
CA PHE A 17 -49.84 -3.60 -15.19
C PHE A 17 -48.57 -3.20 -14.40
N CYS A 18 -48.57 -3.36 -13.08
CA CYS A 18 -47.39 -3.07 -12.24
C CYS A 18 -46.19 -3.97 -12.56
N LEU A 19 -46.41 -5.26 -12.86
CA LEU A 19 -45.33 -6.19 -13.20
C LEU A 19 -44.82 -6.00 -14.64
N VAL A 20 -45.69 -5.66 -15.60
CA VAL A 20 -45.28 -5.35 -16.97
C VAL A 20 -44.49 -4.04 -17.05
N SER A 21 -44.81 -3.03 -16.23
CA SER A 21 -44.02 -1.79 -16.13
C SER A 21 -42.64 -1.97 -15.49
N ILE A 22 -42.45 -2.96 -14.61
CA ILE A 22 -41.14 -3.25 -13.99
C ILE A 22 -40.25 -4.06 -14.95
N VAL A 23 -40.81 -4.96 -15.77
CA VAL A 23 -40.03 -5.74 -16.77
C VAL A 23 -39.66 -4.88 -18.00
N ALA A 24 -40.49 -3.90 -18.39
CA ALA A 24 -40.17 -2.99 -19.50
C ALA A 24 -39.04 -1.97 -19.17
N LEU A 25 -38.74 -1.73 -17.89
CA LEU A 25 -37.63 -0.86 -17.48
C LEU A 25 -36.28 -1.60 -17.41
N LEU A 26 -36.27 -2.93 -17.50
CA LEU A 26 -35.06 -3.77 -17.46
C LEU A 26 -34.56 -4.22 -18.85
N LEU A 27 -35.23 -3.81 -19.95
CA LEU A 27 -34.92 -4.28 -21.31
C LEU A 27 -34.42 -3.18 -22.28
N THR A 28 -33.98 -2.01 -21.79
CA THR A 28 -33.51 -0.91 -22.69
C THR A 28 -32.18 -0.26 -22.31
N VAL A 29 -31.34 -0.90 -21.49
CA VAL A 29 -29.95 -0.45 -21.32
C VAL A 29 -28.99 -1.45 -21.95
N GLY A 30 -28.67 -1.20 -23.22
CA GLY A 30 -27.35 -1.45 -23.80
C GLY A 30 -26.99 -2.88 -24.19
N SER A 31 -27.16 -3.19 -25.48
CA SER A 31 -26.41 -4.26 -26.15
C SER A 31 -24.90 -3.95 -26.14
N PRO A 32 -24.00 -4.90 -25.83
CA PRO A 32 -22.65 -4.87 -26.38
C PRO A 32 -22.73 -5.47 -27.80
N THR A 33 -22.84 -4.60 -28.80
CA THR A 33 -22.67 -4.99 -30.20
C THR A 33 -21.18 -5.10 -30.50
N GLN A 34 -20.84 -6.12 -31.29
CA GLN A 34 -19.62 -6.25 -32.08
C GLN A 34 -18.40 -6.71 -31.27
N ALA A 35 -18.21 -8.01 -31.15
CA ALA A 35 -17.40 -8.75 -32.12
C ALA A 35 -15.98 -8.20 -32.17
N ALA A 36 -15.16 -8.75 -31.28
CA ALA A 36 -13.78 -9.15 -31.51
C ALA A 36 -13.34 -9.04 -32.99
N GLN A 37 -12.84 -7.86 -33.39
CA GLN A 37 -11.95 -7.67 -34.54
C GLN A 37 -11.56 -6.18 -34.63
N ALA A 38 -10.59 -5.78 -33.80
CA ALA A 38 -9.67 -4.72 -34.16
C ALA A 38 -8.41 -4.86 -33.30
N ALA A 39 -7.32 -5.17 -33.99
CA ALA A 39 -5.95 -5.09 -33.52
C ALA A 39 -5.55 -6.08 -32.42
N GLU A 40 -5.08 -7.25 -32.87
CA GLU A 40 -3.71 -7.64 -32.53
C GLU A 40 -2.78 -6.42 -32.71
N SER A 41 -2.73 -5.54 -31.71
CA SER A 41 -1.54 -4.73 -31.54
C SER A 41 -0.51 -5.69 -30.98
N LYS A 42 0.16 -6.36 -31.90
CA LYS A 42 1.52 -6.84 -31.79
C LYS A 42 2.00 -6.83 -30.35
N MET A 43 1.89 -7.98 -29.68
CA MET A 43 2.88 -8.36 -28.68
C MET A 43 4.20 -8.62 -29.44
N THR A 44 4.71 -7.58 -30.07
CA THR A 44 6.13 -7.42 -30.28
C THR A 44 6.58 -6.96 -28.92
N SER A 45 7.13 -7.90 -28.15
CA SER A 45 8.22 -7.58 -27.22
C SER A 45 9.02 -6.43 -27.83
N PRO A 46 9.38 -5.37 -27.08
CA PRO A 46 10.32 -4.39 -27.58
C PRO A 46 11.45 -5.16 -28.26
N SER A 47 11.57 -4.98 -29.58
CA SER A 47 12.67 -5.54 -30.34
C SER A 47 13.91 -5.04 -29.63
N VAL A 48 14.72 -6.00 -29.21
CA VAL A 48 16.02 -5.86 -28.58
C VAL A 48 16.99 -5.19 -29.55
N ASP A 49 16.72 -3.95 -29.94
CA ASP A 49 17.53 -3.25 -30.95
C ASP A 49 17.68 -1.73 -30.70
N GLU A 50 16.99 -1.10 -29.74
CA GLU A 50 17.25 0.32 -29.38
C GLU A 50 17.12 0.61 -27.88
N ALA A 51 17.77 -0.22 -27.06
CA ALA A 51 18.35 0.25 -25.80
C ALA A 51 19.85 0.10 -25.96
N GLU A 52 20.43 1.06 -26.69
CA GLU A 52 21.86 1.20 -26.81
C GLU A 52 22.44 1.28 -25.40
N THR A 53 23.26 0.28 -25.14
CA THR A 53 24.04 0.05 -23.96
C THR A 53 24.82 1.30 -23.55
N ASP A 54 24.35 1.99 -22.52
CA ASP A 54 25.28 2.56 -21.55
C ASP A 54 25.32 1.62 -20.34
N THR A 55 25.86 0.43 -20.61
CA THR A 55 26.21 -0.56 -19.60
C THR A 55 27.68 -0.41 -19.25
N THR A 56 28.17 0.83 -19.13
CA THR A 56 29.38 1.08 -18.34
C THR A 56 28.96 1.17 -16.87
N TYR A 57 28.56 0.01 -16.34
CA TYR A 57 28.68 -0.21 -14.90
C TYR A 57 30.19 -0.33 -14.63
N GLU A 58 30.84 0.82 -14.48
CA GLU A 58 32.22 0.92 -14.02
C GLU A 58 32.23 0.47 -12.55
N PRO A 59 32.84 -0.68 -12.21
CA PRO A 59 32.82 -1.21 -10.85
C PRO A 59 33.67 -0.38 -9.87
N GLU A 60 34.33 0.69 -10.32
CA GLU A 60 35.12 1.58 -9.48
C GLU A 60 34.30 2.35 -8.44
N ASN A 61 32.97 2.49 -8.62
CA ASN A 61 32.07 3.05 -7.61
C ASN A 61 31.28 1.99 -6.81
N ALA A 62 31.47 0.68 -7.06
CA ALA A 62 30.91 -0.36 -6.19
C ALA A 62 31.55 -0.33 -4.78
N LEU A 63 32.75 0.26 -4.68
CA LEU A 63 33.43 0.57 -3.43
C LEU A 63 32.93 1.87 -2.77
N GLU A 64 32.09 2.64 -3.45
CA GLU A 64 31.33 3.78 -2.89
C GLU A 64 29.98 3.32 -2.31
N MET A 65 29.75 2.01 -2.20
CA MET A 65 28.87 1.46 -1.17
C MET A 65 29.55 1.56 0.20
N GLY A 66 29.91 2.80 0.60
CA GLY A 66 30.23 3.10 1.98
C GLY A 66 29.13 2.48 2.85
N GLU A 67 29.55 1.67 3.82
CA GLU A 67 28.72 0.81 4.66
C GLU A 67 27.37 1.45 4.96
N ILE A 68 26.30 0.96 4.32
CA ILE A 68 24.94 1.43 4.59
C ILE A 68 24.64 1.05 6.04
N SER A 69 24.69 2.04 6.93
CA SER A 69 24.47 1.85 8.35
C SER A 69 23.00 2.07 8.69
N GLY A 70 22.34 1.04 9.19
CA GLY A 70 20.97 1.15 9.69
C GLY A 70 20.85 2.13 10.85
N ALA A 71 21.91 2.30 11.64
CA ALA A 71 21.94 3.26 12.74
C ALA A 71 21.98 4.71 12.24
N ASP A 72 22.79 5.00 11.22
CA ASP A 72 22.88 6.35 10.66
C ASP A 72 21.58 6.73 9.95
N GLU A 73 20.99 5.79 9.23
CA GLU A 73 19.72 6.03 8.58
C GLU A 73 18.58 6.19 9.59
N TYR A 74 18.61 5.42 10.68
CA TYR A 74 17.68 5.61 11.78
C TYR A 74 17.80 7.01 12.38
N TYR A 75 19.02 7.50 12.60
CA TYR A 75 19.25 8.85 13.10
C TYR A 75 18.67 9.91 12.15
N ARG A 76 18.91 9.73 10.85
CA ARG A 76 18.46 10.68 9.81
C ARG A 76 16.94 10.71 9.64
N LEU A 77 16.28 9.55 9.69
CA LEU A 77 14.86 9.42 9.35
C LEU A 77 13.93 9.34 10.57
N CYS A 78 14.35 8.60 11.59
CA CYS A 78 13.46 8.13 12.66
C CYS A 78 13.64 8.92 13.96
N ALA A 79 14.87 9.32 14.30
CA ALA A 79 15.20 9.88 15.61
C ALA A 79 14.51 11.23 15.89
N VAL A 80 14.17 12.00 14.86
CA VAL A 80 13.42 13.27 15.03
C VAL A 80 12.08 13.08 15.74
N CYS A 81 11.45 11.91 15.57
CA CYS A 81 10.19 11.55 16.22
C CYS A 81 10.41 10.53 17.35
N HIS A 82 11.20 9.49 17.11
CA HIS A 82 11.36 8.38 18.05
C HIS A 82 12.51 8.56 19.06
N GLY A 83 13.32 9.62 18.94
CA GLY A 83 14.51 9.84 19.76
C GLY A 83 15.69 9.01 19.31
N GLU A 84 16.91 9.39 19.71
CA GLU A 84 18.15 8.70 19.31
C GLU A 84 18.17 7.25 19.82
N GLU A 85 17.57 6.99 20.98
CA GLU A 85 17.49 5.66 21.59
C GLU A 85 16.18 4.91 21.25
N GLY A 86 15.33 5.46 20.38
CA GLY A 86 14.05 4.86 19.99
C GLY A 86 12.99 4.79 21.07
N ARG A 87 13.02 5.69 22.05
CA ARG A 87 12.08 5.71 23.18
C ARG A 87 10.77 6.45 22.92
N GLY A 88 10.59 7.05 21.75
CA GLY A 88 9.42 7.86 21.40
C GLY A 88 9.52 9.31 21.88
N ASP A 89 10.72 9.76 22.28
CA ASP A 89 10.99 11.03 22.95
C ASP A 89 11.76 12.03 22.06
N GLY A 90 11.70 11.84 20.74
CA GLY A 90 12.34 12.74 19.77
C GLY A 90 11.82 14.17 19.87
N PRO A 91 12.56 15.17 19.37
CA PRO A 91 12.18 16.59 19.50
C PRO A 91 10.80 16.91 18.92
N MET A 92 10.35 16.16 17.91
CA MET A 92 9.04 16.35 17.29
C MET A 92 7.91 15.61 18.01
N SER A 93 8.21 14.68 18.93
CA SER A 93 7.21 13.84 19.62
C SER A 93 6.10 14.66 20.29
N ARG A 94 6.44 15.80 20.90
CA ARG A 94 5.50 16.69 21.61
C ARG A 94 4.61 17.51 20.68
N MET A 95 4.96 17.62 19.40
CA MET A 95 4.21 18.38 18.39
C MET A 95 3.19 17.51 17.65
N LEU A 96 3.27 16.18 17.80
CA LEU A 96 2.36 15.23 17.20
C LEU A 96 1.12 15.05 18.07
N LYS A 97 -0.04 14.81 17.45
CA LYS A 97 -1.28 14.48 18.16
C LYS A 97 -1.16 13.11 18.83
N THR A 98 -0.51 12.16 18.16
CA THR A 98 -0.23 10.85 18.71
C THR A 98 1.28 10.75 18.99
N PRO A 99 1.69 10.52 20.24
CA PRO A 99 3.09 10.36 20.54
C PRO A 99 3.65 9.11 19.84
N PRO A 100 4.86 9.17 19.26
CA PRO A 100 5.50 8.00 18.67
C PRO A 100 5.71 6.90 19.73
N PRO A 101 5.49 5.63 19.38
CA PRO A 101 5.71 4.53 20.31
C PRO A 101 7.20 4.38 20.68
N ASN A 102 7.43 3.82 21.87
CA ASN A 102 8.75 3.35 22.27
C ASN A 102 9.10 2.08 21.48
N LEU A 103 10.00 2.21 20.52
CA LEU A 103 10.43 1.15 19.62
C LEU A 103 11.28 0.08 20.32
N THR A 104 11.88 0.38 21.49
CA THR A 104 12.69 -0.59 22.25
C THR A 104 11.86 -1.71 22.90
N LEU A 105 10.53 -1.56 22.90
CA LEU A 105 9.59 -2.50 23.52
C LEU A 105 8.84 -3.39 22.51
N LEU A 106 9.15 -3.32 21.22
CA LEU A 106 8.44 -4.07 20.18
C LEU A 106 8.53 -5.58 20.40
N ALA A 107 9.73 -6.10 20.71
CA ALA A 107 9.92 -7.52 21.00
C ALA A 107 9.15 -7.93 22.25
N LYS A 108 9.26 -7.17 23.34
CA LYS A 108 8.52 -7.43 24.59
C LYS A 108 7.00 -7.49 24.37
N ASN A 109 6.47 -6.57 23.57
CA ASN A 109 5.04 -6.50 23.26
C ASN A 109 4.58 -7.60 22.27
N ASN A 110 5.51 -8.31 21.65
CA ASN A 110 5.26 -9.37 20.69
C ASN A 110 5.86 -10.71 21.16
N GLY A 111 5.68 -11.03 22.45
CA GLY A 111 6.06 -12.32 23.02
C GLY A 111 7.57 -12.58 23.10
N GLY A 112 8.37 -11.52 23.17
CA GLY A 112 9.84 -11.61 23.17
C GLY A 112 10.47 -11.66 21.78
N HIS A 113 9.68 -11.59 20.71
CA HIS A 113 10.16 -11.66 19.33
C HIS A 113 9.97 -10.34 18.60
N PHE A 114 11.03 -9.80 18.02
CA PHE A 114 10.92 -8.60 17.18
C PHE A 114 10.04 -8.88 15.94
N PRO A 115 8.95 -8.13 15.73
CA PRO A 115 7.98 -8.40 14.67
C PRO A 115 8.47 -7.88 13.30
N PHE A 116 9.46 -8.57 12.72
CA PHE A 116 10.19 -8.14 11.51
C PHE A 116 9.28 -7.70 10.35
N LEU A 117 8.33 -8.56 9.97
CA LEU A 117 7.43 -8.28 8.84
C LEU A 117 6.49 -7.10 9.14
N SER A 118 5.89 -7.06 10.33
CA SER A 118 4.99 -5.97 10.68
C SER A 118 5.69 -4.60 10.68
N VAL A 119 6.95 -4.56 11.12
CA VAL A 119 7.76 -3.32 11.10
C VAL A 119 8.16 -2.95 9.67
N LEU A 120 8.60 -3.91 8.85
CA LEU A 120 8.91 -3.67 7.44
C LEU A 120 7.70 -3.09 6.71
N GLU A 121 6.55 -3.71 6.89
CA GLU A 121 5.30 -3.27 6.27
C GLU A 121 4.85 -1.90 6.79
N MET A 122 5.18 -1.52 8.03
CA MET A 122 4.92 -0.18 8.54
C MET A 122 5.85 0.87 7.90
N ILE A 123 7.12 0.53 7.70
CA ILE A 123 8.15 1.41 7.09
C ILE A 123 7.86 1.63 5.59
N ASP A 124 7.53 0.56 4.87
CA ASP A 124 7.27 0.60 3.42
C ASP A 124 5.81 0.93 3.08
N GLY A 125 4.93 0.95 4.08
CA GLY A 125 3.55 1.39 3.98
C GLY A 125 2.50 0.31 3.68
N ARG A 126 2.88 -0.97 3.63
CA ARG A 126 1.96 -2.11 3.46
C ARG A 126 1.08 -2.42 4.68
N ASN A 127 1.51 -2.08 5.89
CA ASN A 127 0.78 -2.33 7.14
C ASN A 127 0.56 -1.03 7.91
N MET A 128 -0.40 -0.24 7.42
CA MET A 128 -0.81 1.01 8.04
C MET A 128 -2.29 0.93 8.39
N ILE A 129 -2.62 1.01 9.69
CA ILE A 129 -4.00 1.05 10.15
C ILE A 129 -4.56 2.45 9.83
N ALA A 130 -5.37 2.55 8.78
CA ALA A 130 -5.94 3.80 8.24
C ALA A 130 -6.99 4.50 9.13
N VAL A 131 -7.10 4.13 10.41
CA VAL A 131 -8.24 4.52 11.29
C VAL A 131 -7.96 5.79 12.11
N HIS A 132 -6.73 6.30 12.13
CA HIS A 132 -6.37 7.50 12.91
C HIS A 132 -5.80 8.63 12.05
N GLY A 133 -6.69 9.45 11.45
CA GLY A 133 -6.40 10.83 11.02
C GLY A 133 -5.31 11.05 9.95
N SER A 134 -4.82 12.30 9.87
CA SER A 134 -3.71 12.70 9.00
C SER A 134 -2.43 12.01 9.46
N ARG A 135 -1.69 11.41 8.51
CA ARG A 135 -0.57 10.53 8.81
C ARG A 135 0.63 11.29 9.39
N GLU A 136 1.00 10.97 10.63
CA GLU A 136 2.12 11.60 11.31
C GLU A 136 3.46 10.88 11.02
N MET A 137 3.45 9.55 10.85
CA MET A 137 4.65 8.79 10.45
C MET A 137 4.78 8.74 8.91
N PRO A 138 5.92 9.12 8.31
CA PRO A 138 6.14 9.06 6.86
C PRO A 138 6.24 7.62 6.27
N VAL A 139 6.20 7.47 4.94
CA VAL A 139 6.30 6.16 4.23
C VAL A 139 7.72 6.24 3.75
N TRP A 140 8.62 5.76 4.59
CA TRP A 140 10.04 5.90 4.32
C TRP A 140 10.42 5.07 3.10
N GLY A 141 9.82 3.90 2.88
CA GLY A 141 10.08 3.09 1.68
C GLY A 141 9.88 3.85 0.36
N GLN A 142 8.79 4.62 0.23
CA GLN A 142 8.57 5.47 -0.95
C GLN A 142 9.60 6.60 -1.07
N SER A 143 9.96 7.21 0.06
CA SER A 143 10.96 8.28 0.10
C SER A 143 12.35 7.77 -0.30
N LEU A 144 12.74 6.61 0.21
CA LEU A 144 13.98 5.92 -0.13
C LEU A 144 14.04 5.57 -1.61
N THR A 145 12.97 5.01 -2.19
CA THR A 145 12.93 4.70 -3.63
C THR A 145 12.90 5.93 -4.54
N ARG A 146 12.66 7.13 -3.99
CA ARG A 146 12.77 8.40 -4.72
C ARG A 146 14.20 8.93 -4.70
N ASP A 147 14.93 8.69 -3.61
CA ASP A 147 16.28 9.23 -3.37
C ASP A 147 17.39 8.24 -3.78
N TYR A 148 17.09 6.93 -3.87
CA TYR A 148 18.04 5.86 -4.13
C TYR A 148 17.52 4.85 -5.18
N ASP A 149 18.44 4.12 -5.81
CA ASP A 149 18.08 2.94 -6.61
C ASP A 149 17.31 1.92 -5.74
N ARG A 150 16.42 1.17 -6.38
CA ARG A 150 15.56 0.19 -5.69
C ARG A 150 16.35 -0.84 -4.90
N PHE A 151 17.51 -1.29 -5.40
CA PHE A 151 18.38 -2.22 -4.68
C PHE A 151 18.91 -1.59 -3.39
N VAL A 152 19.45 -0.37 -3.49
CA VAL A 152 19.99 0.40 -2.35
C VAL A 152 18.89 0.70 -1.33
N ALA A 153 17.72 1.14 -1.78
CA ALA A 153 16.58 1.41 -0.91
C ALA A 153 16.17 0.18 -0.08
N ARG A 154 16.19 -1.02 -0.68
CA ARG A 154 15.90 -2.27 0.03
C ARG A 154 17.00 -2.64 1.03
N THR A 155 18.27 -2.42 0.69
CA THR A 155 19.37 -2.61 1.64
C THR A 155 19.20 -1.70 2.85
N ILE A 156 18.86 -0.43 2.64
CA ILE A 156 18.59 0.54 3.71
C ILE A 156 17.44 0.06 4.62
N GLU A 157 16.32 -0.38 4.05
CA GLU A 157 15.19 -0.91 4.84
C GLU A 157 15.57 -2.12 5.70
N LEU A 158 16.40 -3.02 5.17
CA LEU A 158 16.88 -4.20 5.91
C LEU A 158 17.82 -3.79 7.05
N GLU A 159 18.75 -2.89 6.80
CA GLU A 159 19.67 -2.37 7.81
C GLU A 159 18.92 -1.61 8.92
N LEU A 160 17.90 -0.83 8.56
CA LEU A 160 16.99 -0.21 9.53
C LEU A 160 16.32 -1.26 10.43
N LEU A 161 15.82 -2.36 9.85
CA LEU A 161 15.19 -3.43 10.65
C LEU A 161 16.19 -4.13 11.58
N LEU A 162 17.42 -4.35 11.13
CA LEU A 162 18.49 -4.92 11.96
C LEU A 162 18.83 -3.98 13.12
N HIS A 163 18.97 -2.68 12.85
CA HIS A 163 19.20 -1.69 13.88
C HIS A 163 18.04 -1.64 14.89
N LEU A 164 16.79 -1.58 14.42
CA LEU A 164 15.62 -1.59 15.30
C LEU A 164 15.56 -2.85 16.16
N ASN A 165 15.90 -4.02 15.62
CA ASN A 165 16.01 -5.26 16.39
C ASN A 165 17.13 -5.19 17.45
N SER A 166 18.23 -4.49 17.17
CA SER A 166 19.32 -4.30 18.13
C SER A 166 18.94 -3.43 19.34
N LEU A 167 17.95 -2.52 19.17
CA LEU A 167 17.44 -1.65 20.24
C LEU A 167 16.50 -2.35 21.23
N GLN A 168 16.11 -3.61 20.96
CA GLN A 168 15.09 -4.28 21.76
C GLN A 168 15.60 -4.66 23.15
N VAL A 169 14.82 -4.32 24.17
CA VAL A 169 15.06 -4.81 25.54
C VAL A 169 14.75 -6.31 25.57
N LYS A 170 15.75 -7.11 25.94
CA LYS A 170 15.67 -8.57 26.04
C LYS A 170 15.13 -9.03 27.39
#